data_AF-G6AVQ0-F1
#
_entry.id   AF-G6AVQ0-F1
#
_cell.length_a   1.000
_cell.length_b   1.000
_cell.length_c   1.000
_cell.angle_alpha   90.00
_cell.angle_beta   90.00
_cell.angle_gamma   90.00
#
_symmetry.space_group_name_H-M   'P 1'
#
loop_
_entity.id
_entity.type
_entity.pdbx_description
1 polymer ?
#
loop_
_entity_poly.entity_id
_entity_poly.type
_entity_poly.pdbx_seq_one_letter_code
_entity_poly.pdbx_strand_id
1 'polypeptide(L)'
;MKILKENIKGILAVLMLSISLSISATSKDTLNAVTMVSYEQGWLDRHGTLALKNNTQTDIHNVTYRITYLDMQGRALDYEEFSSEIEIAPGMTKKVDIAAYERGRNYSYYLSEAAYDRSHKFKIKFELIGYNISEEPTSETTSATDYFSLGLFAVSGLTIVIGLLIGVFAIGICVGMYILVAVMANRRNRNAALWVLVSLFATPLLAIIILLFLGEADYQNEDIIR
;
A
#
# COMPACT_ATOMS: atom_id res chain seq x y z
N MET A 1 31.40 32.98 -0.49
CA MET A 1 30.71 32.24 0.60
C MET A 1 29.21 32.59 0.77
N LYS A 2 28.75 33.83 0.48
CA LYS A 2 27.30 34.18 0.53
C LYS A 2 26.44 33.44 -0.51
N ILE A 3 26.91 33.36 -1.76
CA ILE A 3 26.17 32.75 -2.89
C ILE A 3 25.88 31.26 -2.67
N LEU A 4 26.82 30.51 -2.08
CA LEU A 4 26.64 29.08 -1.79
C LEU A 4 25.58 28.84 -0.70
N LYS A 5 25.44 29.77 0.26
CA LYS A 5 24.50 29.65 1.39
C LYS A 5 23.05 29.95 0.99
N GLU A 6 22.85 30.80 -0.01
CA GLU A 6 21.52 31.08 -0.57
C GLU A 6 20.99 29.92 -1.42
N ASN A 7 21.86 29.30 -2.23
CA ASN A 7 21.49 28.14 -3.03
C ASN A 7 21.12 26.91 -2.18
N ILE A 8 21.82 26.69 -1.06
CA ILE A 8 21.49 25.60 -0.11
C ILE A 8 20.12 25.83 0.56
N LYS A 9 19.77 27.08 0.88
CA LYS A 9 18.43 27.40 1.42
C LYS A 9 17.33 27.19 0.39
N GLY A 10 17.58 27.54 -0.87
CA GLY A 10 16.64 27.28 -1.98
C GLY A 10 16.43 25.79 -2.21
N ILE A 11 17.50 25.00 -2.23
CA ILE A 11 17.42 23.54 -2.38
C ILE A 11 16.71 22.90 -1.18
N LEU A 12 16.99 23.34 0.04
CA LEU A 12 16.31 22.86 1.24
C LEU A 12 14.82 23.22 1.23
N ALA A 13 14.46 24.42 0.75
CA ALA A 13 13.06 24.83 0.61
C ALA A 13 12.32 23.97 -0.43
N VAL A 14 12.95 23.65 -1.56
CA VAL A 14 12.37 22.76 -2.59
C VAL A 14 12.24 21.32 -2.08
N LEU A 15 13.23 20.82 -1.34
CA LEU A 15 13.18 19.49 -0.72
C LEU A 15 12.03 19.39 0.30
N MET A 16 11.87 20.41 1.15
CA MET A 16 10.78 20.47 2.14
C MET A 16 9.40 20.62 1.46
N LEU A 17 9.32 21.36 0.36
CA LEU A 17 8.09 21.49 -0.42
C LEU A 17 7.71 20.15 -1.08
N SER A 18 8.68 19.38 -1.57
CA SER A 18 8.43 18.06 -2.17
C SER A 18 7.98 16.99 -1.16
N ILE A 19 8.39 17.09 0.11
CA ILE A 19 7.95 16.16 1.18
C ILE A 19 6.52 16.48 1.65
N SER A 20 6.04 17.71 1.43
CA SER A 20 4.72 18.17 1.86
C SER A 20 3.57 17.66 0.97
N LEU A 21 3.85 17.18 -0.25
CA LEU A 21 2.82 16.72 -1.19
C LEU A 21 2.40 15.24 -1.01
N SER A 22 3.02 14.49 -0.10
CA SER A 22 2.77 13.04 0.04
C SER A 22 1.77 12.67 1.14
N ILE A 23 1.05 13.63 1.73
CA ILE A 23 -0.04 13.31 2.66
C ILE A 23 -1.30 13.15 1.83
N SER A 24 -1.54 11.95 1.28
CA SER A 24 -2.88 11.57 0.83
C SER A 24 -3.79 11.63 2.06
N ALA A 25 -4.53 12.73 2.18
CA ALA A 25 -5.58 12.86 3.16
C ALA A 25 -6.67 11.85 2.80
N THR A 26 -6.78 10.74 3.56
CA THR A 26 -8.04 9.99 3.63
C THR A 26 -9.08 10.93 4.22
N SER A 27 -9.72 11.68 3.33
CA SER A 27 -10.70 12.68 3.69
C SER A 27 -11.91 12.00 4.36
N LYS A 28 -12.64 12.76 5.18
CA LYS A 28 -13.95 12.33 5.71
C LYS A 28 -14.94 11.95 4.59
N ASP A 29 -14.72 12.47 3.38
CA ASP A 29 -15.47 12.13 2.17
C ASP A 29 -15.17 10.71 1.69
N THR A 30 -13.94 10.21 1.87
CA THR A 30 -13.56 8.84 1.47
C THR A 30 -14.27 7.79 2.33
N LEU A 31 -14.45 8.04 3.63
CA LEU A 31 -15.08 7.09 4.57
C LEU A 31 -16.61 7.03 4.44
N ASN A 32 -17.24 8.08 3.89
CA ASN A 32 -18.68 8.14 3.63
C ASN A 32 -19.03 8.11 2.13
N ALA A 33 -18.04 7.83 1.27
CA ALA A 33 -18.21 7.81 -0.19
C ALA A 33 -19.32 6.84 -0.61
N VAL A 34 -19.38 5.69 0.06
CA VAL A 34 -20.48 4.72 -0.05
C VAL A 34 -21.10 4.50 1.33
N THR A 35 -22.42 4.60 1.39
CA THR A 35 -23.18 4.29 2.62
C THR A 35 -24.25 3.25 2.33
N MET A 36 -24.49 2.35 3.27
CA MET A 36 -25.64 1.45 3.22
C MET A 36 -26.91 2.19 3.64
N VAL A 37 -27.92 2.14 2.78
CA VAL A 37 -29.23 2.76 2.94
C VAL A 37 -30.21 1.79 3.61
N SER A 38 -30.18 0.53 3.18
CA SER A 38 -31.02 -0.53 3.75
C SER A 38 -30.35 -1.88 3.63
N TYR A 39 -30.84 -2.80 4.44
CA TYR A 39 -30.53 -4.21 4.37
C TYR A 39 -31.79 -5.03 4.62
N GLU A 40 -31.95 -6.11 3.86
CA GLU A 40 -33.08 -7.02 3.96
C GLU A 40 -32.57 -8.46 3.98
N GLN A 41 -33.04 -9.25 4.95
CA GLN A 41 -32.84 -10.69 4.99
C GLN A 41 -33.96 -11.35 5.80
N GLY A 42 -34.83 -12.11 5.13
CA GLY A 42 -35.72 -13.07 5.74
C GLY A 42 -35.00 -14.37 6.13
N TRP A 43 -35.60 -15.14 7.04
CA TRP A 43 -34.97 -16.36 7.57
C TRP A 43 -34.84 -17.50 6.54
N LEU A 44 -35.67 -17.50 5.49
CA LEU A 44 -35.61 -18.48 4.39
C LEU A 44 -34.75 -18.01 3.22
N ASP A 45 -34.45 -16.72 3.17
CA ASP A 45 -33.75 -16.11 2.05
C ASP A 45 -32.36 -16.71 1.94
N ARG A 46 -31.93 -16.95 0.70
CA ARG A 46 -30.58 -17.46 0.42
C ARG A 46 -29.55 -16.34 0.41
N HIS A 47 -30.02 -15.11 0.27
CA HIS A 47 -29.21 -13.91 0.16
C HIS A 47 -29.75 -12.83 1.09
N GLY A 48 -28.85 -12.01 1.61
CA GLY A 48 -29.19 -10.71 2.17
C GLY A 48 -28.95 -9.64 1.13
N THR A 49 -29.88 -8.69 0.98
CA THR A 49 -29.79 -7.63 -0.01
C THR A 49 -29.44 -6.30 0.66
N LEU A 50 -28.32 -5.69 0.28
CA LEU A 50 -27.94 -4.33 0.69
C LEU A 50 -28.36 -3.33 -0.39
N ALA A 51 -28.75 -2.12 0.02
CA ALA A 51 -28.82 -0.97 -0.86
C ALA A 51 -27.65 -0.02 -0.56
N LEU A 52 -26.71 0.11 -1.48
CA LEU A 52 -25.51 0.96 -1.34
C LEU A 52 -25.68 2.25 -2.14
N LYS A 53 -25.44 3.39 -1.51
CA LYS A 53 -25.55 4.72 -2.14
C LYS A 53 -24.18 5.34 -2.34
N ASN A 54 -23.93 5.84 -3.55
CA ASN A 54 -22.80 6.69 -3.86
C ASN A 54 -23.11 8.13 -3.43
N ASN A 55 -22.33 8.67 -2.49
CA ASN A 55 -22.46 10.04 -2.00
C ASN A 55 -21.42 10.99 -2.62
N THR A 56 -20.62 10.52 -3.58
CA THR A 56 -19.61 11.31 -4.29
C THR A 56 -20.18 11.90 -5.58
N GLN A 57 -19.38 12.75 -6.24
CA GLN A 57 -19.71 13.36 -7.53
C GLN A 57 -19.13 12.60 -8.73
N THR A 58 -18.54 11.42 -8.50
CA THR A 58 -17.91 10.59 -9.53
C THR A 58 -18.49 9.18 -9.51
N ASP A 59 -18.37 8.45 -10.62
CA ASP A 59 -18.77 7.04 -10.66
C ASP A 59 -17.93 6.22 -9.67
N ILE A 60 -18.62 5.29 -8.99
CA ILE A 60 -17.99 4.30 -8.11
C ILE A 60 -18.11 2.93 -8.77
N HIS A 61 -16.98 2.24 -8.84
CA HIS A 61 -16.78 0.88 -9.30
C HIS A 61 -16.20 0.05 -8.15
N ASN A 62 -16.51 -1.24 -8.08
CA ASN A 62 -15.89 -2.22 -7.17
C ASN A 62 -15.84 -1.76 -5.71
N VAL A 63 -16.86 -2.10 -4.93
CA VAL A 63 -16.94 -1.67 -3.53
C VAL A 63 -16.54 -2.82 -2.62
N THR A 64 -15.56 -2.57 -1.75
CA THR A 64 -15.13 -3.48 -0.68
C THR A 64 -15.60 -2.95 0.67
N TYR A 65 -16.27 -3.79 1.45
CA TYR A 65 -16.88 -3.39 2.71
C TYR A 65 -16.95 -4.54 3.72
N ARG A 66 -17.03 -4.18 5.00
CA ARG A 66 -17.25 -5.11 6.11
C ARG A 66 -18.68 -5.00 6.61
N ILE A 67 -19.30 -6.14 6.85
CA ILE A 67 -20.55 -6.26 7.59
C ILE A 67 -20.24 -6.90 8.94
N THR A 68 -20.51 -6.18 10.03
CA THR A 68 -20.50 -6.75 11.38
C THR A 68 -21.92 -7.10 11.77
N TYR A 69 -22.15 -8.37 12.08
CA TYR A 69 -23.42 -8.87 12.60
C TYR A 69 -23.47 -8.66 14.10
N LEU A 70 -24.56 -8.07 14.57
CA LEU A 70 -24.74 -7.68 15.96
C LEU A 70 -25.98 -8.36 16.53
N ASP A 71 -25.95 -8.69 17.81
CA ASP A 71 -27.16 -9.06 18.53
C ASP A 71 -28.08 -7.85 18.74
N MET A 72 -29.25 -8.10 19.31
CA MET A 72 -30.22 -7.04 19.55
C MET A 72 -29.75 -6.01 20.58
N GLN A 73 -28.82 -6.36 21.45
CA GLN A 73 -28.16 -5.48 22.42
C GLN A 73 -27.00 -4.67 21.79
N GLY A 74 -26.65 -4.94 20.52
CA GLY A 74 -25.58 -4.26 19.80
C GLY A 74 -24.19 -4.85 20.02
N ARG A 75 -24.06 -6.03 20.63
CA ARG A 75 -22.78 -6.75 20.77
C ARG A 75 -22.46 -7.47 19.47
N ALA A 76 -21.20 -7.46 19.07
CA ALA A 76 -20.76 -8.18 17.88
C ALA A 76 -20.92 -9.70 18.06
N LEU A 77 -21.57 -10.33 17.08
CA LEU A 77 -21.71 -11.78 16.95
C LEU A 77 -20.64 -12.32 15.99
N ASP A 78 -20.45 -11.63 14.86
CA ASP A 78 -19.56 -12.04 13.79
C ASP A 78 -19.25 -10.87 12.84
N TYR A 79 -18.32 -11.03 11.91
CA TYR A 79 -18.11 -10.11 10.80
C TYR A 79 -17.67 -10.84 9.53
N GLU A 80 -18.01 -10.26 8.38
CA GLU A 80 -17.59 -10.76 7.07
C GLU A 80 -17.23 -9.59 6.16
N GLU A 81 -16.22 -9.78 5.32
CA GLU A 81 -15.78 -8.81 4.33
C GLU A 81 -16.23 -9.25 2.94
N PHE A 82 -16.77 -8.30 2.18
CA PHE A 82 -17.31 -8.53 0.85
C PHE A 82 -16.65 -7.59 -0.15
N SER A 83 -16.46 -8.09 -1.36
CA SER A 83 -16.16 -7.29 -2.54
C SER A 83 -17.31 -7.44 -3.52
N SER A 84 -17.82 -6.33 -4.04
CA SER A 84 -18.93 -6.33 -4.99
C SER A 84 -18.54 -5.55 -6.23
N GLU A 85 -18.46 -6.26 -7.35
CA GLU A 85 -18.23 -5.70 -8.68
C GLU A 85 -19.50 -4.99 -9.16
N ILE A 86 -19.62 -3.72 -8.80
CA ILE A 86 -20.79 -2.89 -9.10
C ILE A 86 -20.35 -1.51 -9.54
N GLU A 87 -21.11 -0.94 -10.47
CA GLU A 87 -21.02 0.47 -10.83
C GLU A 87 -22.22 1.25 -10.27
N ILE A 88 -21.96 2.35 -9.57
CA ILE A 88 -22.95 3.25 -8.96
C ILE A 88 -22.65 4.69 -9.40
N ALA A 89 -23.55 5.28 -10.18
CA ALA A 89 -23.44 6.67 -10.60
C ALA A 89 -23.57 7.67 -9.41
N PRO A 90 -23.05 8.91 -9.55
CA PRO A 90 -23.14 9.95 -8.52
C PRO A 90 -24.54 10.12 -7.94
N GLY A 91 -24.65 10.09 -6.61
CA GLY A 91 -25.91 10.27 -5.89
C GLY A 91 -26.90 9.10 -5.97
N MET A 92 -26.61 8.07 -6.78
CA MET A 92 -27.49 6.93 -7.00
C MET A 92 -27.30 5.82 -5.96
N THR A 93 -28.30 4.94 -5.87
CA THR A 93 -28.29 3.76 -5.00
C THR A 93 -28.41 2.50 -5.85
N LYS A 94 -27.62 1.48 -5.52
CA LYS A 94 -27.67 0.17 -6.18
C LYS A 94 -27.87 -0.95 -5.16
N LYS A 95 -28.67 -1.94 -5.53
CA LYS A 95 -28.88 -3.14 -4.70
C LYS A 95 -27.79 -4.17 -5.01
N VAL A 96 -27.35 -4.86 -3.96
CA VAL A 96 -26.29 -5.87 -3.99
C VAL A 96 -26.71 -7.02 -3.11
N ASP A 97 -26.54 -8.25 -3.61
CA ASP A 97 -26.85 -9.45 -2.85
C ASP A 97 -25.56 -10.06 -2.29
N ILE A 98 -25.59 -10.41 -1.00
CA ILE A 98 -24.56 -11.17 -0.29
C ILE A 98 -25.15 -12.48 0.22
N ALA A 99 -24.32 -13.43 0.64
CA ALA A 99 -24.80 -14.65 1.28
C ALA A 99 -25.62 -14.32 2.54
N ALA A 100 -26.72 -15.05 2.75
CA ALA A 100 -27.55 -14.83 3.94
C ALA A 100 -26.83 -15.31 5.22
N TYR A 101 -26.75 -14.45 6.22
CA TYR A 101 -26.14 -14.75 7.51
C TYR A 101 -26.94 -15.79 8.28
N GLU A 102 -26.28 -16.89 8.68
CA GLU A 102 -26.80 -17.93 9.56
C GLU A 102 -28.22 -18.43 9.21
N ARG A 103 -28.51 -18.52 7.91
CA ARG A 103 -29.79 -19.03 7.37
C ARG A 103 -30.16 -20.39 7.96
N GLY A 104 -29.19 -21.30 8.07
CA GLY A 104 -29.40 -22.64 8.63
C GLY A 104 -29.82 -22.67 10.10
N ARG A 105 -29.66 -21.53 10.80
CA ARG A 105 -30.05 -21.32 12.19
C ARG A 105 -31.26 -20.38 12.32
N ASN A 106 -31.99 -20.11 11.24
CA ASN A 106 -33.19 -19.26 11.21
C ASN A 106 -32.94 -17.80 11.65
N TYR A 107 -31.79 -17.23 11.30
CA TYR A 107 -31.52 -15.81 11.52
C TYR A 107 -32.26 -14.93 10.51
N SER A 108 -32.83 -13.82 10.97
CA SER A 108 -33.41 -12.78 10.12
C SER A 108 -33.05 -11.39 10.60
N TYR A 109 -32.96 -10.46 9.65
CA TYR A 109 -32.71 -9.07 9.98
C TYR A 109 -33.87 -8.48 10.77
N TYR A 110 -33.56 -7.66 11.77
CA TYR A 110 -34.57 -7.18 12.72
C TYR A 110 -35.66 -6.29 12.11
N LEU A 111 -35.39 -5.60 11.00
CA LEU A 111 -36.38 -4.76 10.29
C LEU A 111 -37.03 -5.46 9.10
N SER A 112 -36.54 -6.65 8.71
CA SER A 112 -37.22 -7.41 7.65
C SER A 112 -38.53 -7.98 8.19
N GLU A 113 -39.57 -7.90 7.36
CA GLU A 113 -40.86 -8.57 7.61
C GLU A 113 -40.62 -10.08 7.64
N ALA A 114 -40.24 -10.61 8.79
CA ALA A 114 -40.07 -12.04 8.95
C ALA A 114 -41.45 -12.67 9.12
N ALA A 115 -41.84 -13.56 8.21
CA ALA A 115 -43.05 -14.37 8.34
C ALA A 115 -43.03 -15.32 9.56
N TYR A 116 -41.87 -15.49 10.21
CA TYR A 116 -41.68 -16.43 11.31
C TYR A 116 -41.34 -15.72 12.63
N ASP A 117 -42.29 -15.79 13.56
CA ASP A 117 -42.25 -15.12 14.87
C ASP A 117 -41.10 -15.59 15.79
N ARG A 118 -40.46 -16.73 15.50
CA ARG A 118 -39.35 -17.28 16.30
C ARG A 118 -37.97 -17.19 15.66
N SER A 119 -37.79 -16.41 14.60
CA SER A 119 -36.47 -16.21 13.99
C SER A 119 -35.50 -15.52 14.97
N HIS A 120 -34.23 -15.91 14.95
CA HIS A 120 -33.20 -15.18 15.70
C HIS A 120 -32.94 -13.83 15.02
N LYS A 121 -33.12 -12.74 15.76
CA LYS A 121 -32.98 -11.39 15.21
C LYS A 121 -31.55 -10.88 15.35
N PHE A 122 -31.05 -10.26 14.29
CA PHE A 122 -29.76 -9.59 14.29
C PHE A 122 -29.86 -8.19 13.69
N LYS A 123 -28.89 -7.36 14.04
CA LYS A 123 -28.60 -6.05 13.44
C LYS A 123 -27.31 -6.17 12.63
N ILE A 124 -27.08 -5.22 11.74
CA ILE A 124 -25.80 -5.11 11.03
C ILE A 124 -25.19 -3.73 11.20
N LYS A 125 -23.87 -3.67 11.13
CA LYS A 125 -23.08 -2.46 10.96
C LYS A 125 -22.32 -2.56 9.65
N PHE A 126 -22.45 -1.55 8.79
CA PHE A 126 -21.72 -1.44 7.54
C PHE A 126 -20.49 -0.54 7.74
N GLU A 127 -19.35 -0.97 7.22
CA GLU A 127 -18.11 -0.19 7.20
C GLU A 127 -17.47 -0.29 5.81
N LEU A 128 -17.31 0.86 5.15
CA LEU A 128 -16.61 0.95 3.86
C LEU A 128 -15.11 0.73 4.07
N ILE A 129 -14.52 -0.20 3.31
CA ILE A 129 -13.08 -0.46 3.30
C ILE A 129 -12.43 0.26 2.12
N GLY A 130 -13.02 0.14 0.92
CA GLY A 130 -12.45 0.72 -0.29
C GLY A 130 -13.41 0.72 -1.48
N TYR A 131 -13.07 1.52 -2.49
CA TYR A 131 -13.79 1.58 -3.76
C TYR A 131 -12.87 2.06 -4.89
N ASN A 132 -13.22 1.78 -6.14
CA ASN A 132 -12.42 2.10 -7.35
C ASN A 132 -11.00 1.51 -7.32
N ILE A 133 -10.79 0.48 -6.51
CA ILE A 133 -9.51 -0.22 -6.43
C ILE A 133 -9.49 -1.20 -7.60
N SER A 134 -8.63 -0.94 -8.58
CA SER A 134 -8.28 -1.95 -9.58
C SER A 134 -7.57 -3.07 -8.83
N GLU A 135 -8.12 -4.27 -8.85
CA GLU A 135 -7.48 -5.43 -8.25
C GLU A 135 -6.13 -5.68 -8.95
N GLU A 136 -5.03 -5.23 -8.33
CA GLU A 136 -3.82 -6.05 -8.38
C GLU A 136 -4.09 -7.24 -7.45
N PRO A 137 -3.84 -8.49 -7.90
CA PRO A 137 -4.28 -9.68 -7.19
C PRO A 137 -3.63 -9.75 -5.82
N THR A 138 -4.36 -9.29 -4.81
CA THR A 138 -4.00 -9.44 -3.41
C THR A 138 -4.43 -10.84 -3.01
N SER A 139 -3.43 -11.69 -2.82
CA SER A 139 -3.60 -13.09 -2.47
C SER A 139 -4.14 -13.23 -1.04
N GLU A 140 -5.08 -14.17 -0.88
CA GLU A 140 -5.50 -14.95 0.31
C GLU A 140 -7.03 -15.20 0.17
N THR A 141 -7.57 -16.41 -0.02
CA THR A 141 -7.51 -17.61 0.84
C THR A 141 -8.15 -18.81 0.14
N THR A 142 -7.49 -19.97 0.26
CA THR A 142 -7.86 -21.39 0.10
C THR A 142 -9.19 -21.84 -0.54
N SER A 143 -9.04 -22.75 -1.52
CA SER A 143 -9.64 -24.12 -1.61
C SER A 143 -10.30 -24.43 -2.95
N ALA A 144 -9.59 -25.17 -3.82
CA ALA A 144 -10.02 -26.46 -4.36
C ALA A 144 -8.97 -26.97 -5.36
N THR A 145 -8.63 -28.24 -5.20
CA THR A 145 -7.60 -29.01 -5.88
C THR A 145 -7.86 -29.28 -7.37
N ASP A 146 -6.76 -29.52 -8.08
CA ASP A 146 -6.60 -30.50 -9.18
C ASP A 146 -6.52 -30.12 -10.67
N TYR A 147 -6.42 -28.85 -11.08
CA TYR A 147 -6.16 -28.55 -12.52
C TYR A 147 -5.01 -27.59 -12.84
N PHE A 148 -4.25 -27.11 -11.85
CA PHE A 148 -3.22 -26.08 -12.08
C PHE A 148 -1.78 -26.59 -11.89
N SER A 149 -1.46 -27.77 -12.42
CA SER A 149 -0.09 -28.31 -12.36
C SER A 149 0.77 -27.88 -13.56
N LEU A 150 0.20 -27.65 -14.75
CA LEU A 150 1.00 -27.36 -15.95
C LEU A 150 1.39 -25.87 -16.12
N GLY A 151 0.62 -24.95 -15.53
CA GLY A 151 0.85 -23.49 -15.66
C GLY A 151 1.73 -22.86 -14.56
N LEU A 152 1.80 -23.47 -13.37
CA LEU A 152 2.48 -22.89 -12.20
C LEU A 152 4.01 -23.01 -12.25
N PHE A 153 4.55 -24.04 -12.91
CA PHE A 153 6.00 -24.20 -13.07
C PHE A 153 6.60 -23.19 -14.07
N ALA A 154 5.81 -22.71 -15.04
CA ALA A 154 6.29 -21.74 -16.04
C ALA A 154 6.39 -20.31 -15.47
N VAL A 155 5.46 -19.91 -14.59
CA VAL A 155 5.44 -18.57 -13.98
C VAL A 155 6.44 -18.44 -12.82
N SER A 156 6.67 -19.52 -12.06
CA SER A 156 7.64 -19.52 -10.96
C SER A 156 9.10 -19.44 -11.45
N GLY A 157 9.44 -20.04 -12.59
CA GLY A 157 10.79 -19.91 -13.17
C GLY A 157 11.12 -18.48 -13.61
N LEU A 158 10.20 -17.81 -14.30
CA LEU A 158 10.42 -16.45 -14.82
C LEU A 158 10.59 -15.42 -13.68
N THR A 159 9.78 -15.51 -12.64
CA THR A 159 9.82 -14.58 -11.49
C THR A 159 11.13 -14.70 -10.72
N ILE A 160 11.61 -15.92 -10.48
CA ILE A 160 12.92 -16.16 -9.84
C ILE A 160 14.06 -15.62 -10.71
N VAL A 161 14.01 -15.83 -12.04
CA VAL A 161 15.03 -15.33 -12.96
C VAL A 161 15.06 -13.80 -13.01
N ILE A 162 13.89 -13.14 -13.05
CA ILE A 162 13.79 -11.68 -13.01
C ILE A 162 14.32 -11.14 -11.67
N GLY A 163 13.96 -11.77 -10.55
CA GLY A 163 14.48 -11.41 -9.23
C GLY A 163 16.00 -11.53 -9.12
N LEU A 164 16.59 -12.59 -9.67
CA LEU A 164 18.03 -12.80 -9.70
C LEU A 164 18.73 -11.73 -10.56
N LEU A 165 18.18 -11.39 -11.73
CA LEU A 165 18.71 -10.33 -12.58
C LEU A 165 18.71 -8.96 -11.89
N ILE A 166 17.62 -8.61 -11.21
CA ILE A 166 17.51 -7.38 -10.42
C ILE A 166 18.52 -7.39 -9.26
N GLY A 167 18.66 -8.52 -8.57
CA GLY A 167 19.63 -8.70 -7.48
C GLY A 167 21.08 -8.51 -7.95
N VAL A 168 21.48 -9.14 -9.06
CA VAL A 168 22.84 -8.99 -9.63
C VAL A 168 23.08 -7.55 -10.05
N PHE A 169 22.09 -6.89 -10.64
CA PHE A 169 22.19 -5.48 -11.03
C PHE A 169 22.37 -4.57 -9.80
N ALA A 170 21.61 -4.78 -8.74
CA ALA A 170 21.75 -4.05 -7.48
C ALA A 170 23.13 -4.25 -6.83
N ILE A 171 23.64 -5.49 -6.82
CA ILE A 171 24.99 -5.80 -6.35
C ILE A 171 26.04 -5.05 -7.19
N GLY A 172 25.88 -5.03 -8.51
CA GLY A 172 26.75 -4.27 -9.41
C GLY A 172 26.78 -2.78 -9.10
N ILE A 173 25.62 -2.17 -8.82
CA ILE A 173 25.53 -0.76 -8.38
C ILE A 173 26.26 -0.56 -7.05
N CYS A 174 26.03 -1.43 -6.08
CA CYS A 174 26.70 -1.36 -4.78
C CYS A 174 28.22 -1.41 -4.92
N VAL A 175 28.75 -2.38 -5.66
CA VAL A 175 30.19 -2.54 -5.90
C VAL A 175 30.74 -1.33 -6.68
N GLY A 176 30.02 -0.88 -7.72
CA GLY A 176 30.39 0.29 -8.51
C GLY A 176 30.52 1.56 -7.68
N MET A 177 29.66 1.77 -6.69
CA MET A 177 29.73 2.91 -5.77
C MET A 177 31.01 2.91 -4.92
N TYR A 178 31.47 1.74 -4.46
CA TYR A 178 32.74 1.65 -3.72
C TYR A 178 33.96 1.88 -4.63
N ILE A 179 33.93 1.39 -5.86
CA ILE A 179 34.98 1.67 -6.86
C ILE A 179 35.02 3.17 -7.19
N LEU A 180 33.86 3.81 -7.31
CA LEU A 180 33.77 5.25 -7.56
C LEU A 180 34.43 6.07 -6.43
N VAL A 181 34.18 5.71 -5.16
CA VAL A 181 34.88 6.31 -4.01
C VAL A 181 36.39 6.15 -4.13
N ALA A 182 36.88 4.94 -4.47
CA ALA A 182 38.30 4.66 -4.60
C ALA A 182 38.96 5.50 -5.72
N VAL A 183 38.34 5.54 -6.90
CA VAL A 183 38.83 6.32 -8.04
C VAL A 183 38.82 7.81 -7.73
N MET A 184 37.77 8.31 -7.07
CA MET A 184 37.64 9.72 -6.70
C MET A 184 38.65 10.14 -5.63
N ALA A 185 38.96 9.27 -4.67
CA ALA A 185 40.02 9.49 -3.68
C ALA A 185 41.41 9.51 -4.34
N ASN A 186 41.68 8.56 -5.24
CA ASN A 186 42.96 8.48 -5.94
C ASN A 186 43.19 9.70 -6.85
N ARG A 187 42.15 10.16 -7.57
CA ARG A 187 42.21 11.37 -8.40
C ARG A 187 42.46 12.65 -7.59
N ARG A 188 42.25 12.63 -6.28
CA ARG A 188 42.48 13.76 -5.37
C ARG A 188 43.76 13.63 -4.55
N ASN A 189 44.66 12.73 -4.97
CA ASN A 189 45.93 12.42 -4.29
C ASN A 189 45.76 11.92 -2.85
N ARG A 190 44.68 11.17 -2.56
CA ARG A 190 44.44 10.57 -1.23
C ARG A 190 44.49 9.05 -1.32
N ASN A 191 44.84 8.41 -0.21
CA ASN A 191 44.90 6.95 -0.14
C ASN A 191 43.51 6.34 -0.38
N ALA A 192 43.34 5.71 -1.54
CA ALA A 192 42.08 5.12 -1.98
C ALA A 192 41.56 4.04 -1.02
N ALA A 193 42.45 3.21 -0.47
CA ALA A 193 42.06 2.12 0.44
C ALA A 193 41.44 2.66 1.74
N LEU A 194 41.97 3.77 2.25
CA LEU A 194 41.47 4.40 3.47
C LEU A 194 40.06 4.98 3.25
N TRP A 195 39.82 5.61 2.09
CA TRP A 195 38.50 6.17 1.76
C TRP A 195 37.44 5.10 1.48
N VAL A 196 37.83 3.95 0.92
CA VAL A 196 36.92 2.79 0.81
C VAL A 196 36.55 2.26 2.20
N LEU A 197 37.51 2.17 3.14
CA LEU A 197 37.23 1.75 4.52
C LEU A 197 36.30 2.73 5.24
N VAL A 198 36.52 4.03 5.07
CA VAL A 198 35.62 5.07 5.61
C VAL A 198 34.21 4.94 5.03
N SER A 199 34.09 4.66 3.73
CA SER A 199 32.78 4.49 3.09
C SER A 199 32.02 3.25 3.57
N LEU A 200 32.72 2.23 4.09
CA LEU A 200 32.09 1.05 4.68
C LEU A 200 31.32 1.39 5.96
N PHE A 201 31.85 2.31 6.78
CA PHE A 201 31.20 2.76 8.02
C PHE A 201 30.18 3.88 7.80
N ALA A 202 30.41 4.79 6.84
CA ALA A 202 29.59 5.98 6.66
C ALA A 202 28.52 5.88 5.56
N THR A 203 28.65 4.94 4.62
CA THR A 203 28.03 4.86 3.26
C THR A 203 28.87 5.51 2.14
N PRO A 204 28.91 4.89 0.94
CA PRO A 204 29.69 5.39 -0.19
C PRO A 204 29.18 6.73 -0.73
N LEU A 205 27.87 7.00 -0.64
CA LEU A 205 27.28 8.27 -1.08
C LEU A 205 27.78 9.43 -0.21
N LEU A 206 27.84 9.22 1.11
CA LEU A 206 28.35 10.21 2.06
C LEU A 206 29.86 10.45 1.87
N ALA A 207 30.64 9.39 1.65
CA ALA A 207 32.08 9.50 1.36
C ALA A 207 32.36 10.30 0.07
N ILE A 208 31.56 10.10 -0.99
CA ILE A 208 31.65 10.90 -2.23
C ILE A 208 31.40 12.37 -1.94
N ILE A 209 30.36 12.71 -1.16
CA ILE A 209 30.03 14.09 -0.81
C ILE A 209 31.19 14.72 -0.03
N ILE A 210 31.75 14.03 0.97
CA ILE A 210 32.90 14.52 1.74
C ILE A 210 34.10 14.76 0.82
N LEU A 211 34.46 13.78 -0.03
CA LEU A 211 35.56 13.93 -0.98
C LEU A 211 35.35 15.13 -1.89
N LEU A 212 34.11 15.37 -2.35
CA LEU A 212 33.75 16.47 -3.24
C LEU A 212 33.95 17.83 -2.56
N PHE A 213 33.51 17.98 -1.31
CA PHE A 213 33.67 19.20 -0.51
C PHE A 213 35.12 19.47 -0.10
N LEU A 214 35.91 18.43 0.15
CA LEU A 214 37.24 18.56 0.76
C LEU A 214 38.36 18.87 -0.24
N GLY A 215 38.06 18.88 -1.55
CA GLY A 215 39.01 19.29 -2.60
C GLY A 215 40.23 18.39 -2.77
N GLU A 216 41.14 18.79 -3.65
CA GLU A 216 42.45 18.15 -3.87
C GLU A 216 43.36 18.39 -2.66
N ALA A 217 44.18 17.40 -2.29
CA ALA A 217 45.12 17.55 -1.19
C ALA A 217 46.40 18.25 -1.69
N ASP A 218 46.64 19.48 -1.22
CA ASP A 218 47.92 20.16 -1.45
C ASP A 218 49.02 19.45 -0.65
N TYR A 219 49.95 18.79 -1.35
CA TYR A 219 51.24 18.45 -0.77
C TYR A 219 52.00 19.76 -0.54
N GLN A 220 52.02 20.24 0.71
CA GLN A 220 53.04 21.20 1.11
C GLN A 220 54.39 20.49 1.00
N ASN A 221 55.25 21.01 0.11
CA ASN A 221 56.64 20.62 -0.02
C ASN A 221 57.33 20.72 1.35
N GLU A 222 57.55 19.59 2.02
CA GLU A 222 58.66 19.46 2.96
C GLU A 222 59.93 19.16 2.16
N ASP A 223 60.34 20.13 1.35
CA ASP A 223 61.72 20.31 0.90
C ASP A 223 61.98 21.79 1.09
N ILE A 224 62.38 22.19 2.31
CA ILE A 224 63.20 23.37 2.66
C ILE A 224 63.41 23.31 4.19
N ILE A 225 64.48 22.63 4.61
CA ILE A 225 65.55 23.05 5.56
C ILE A 225 66.16 21.81 6.27
N ARG A 226 67.39 21.50 5.81
CA ARG A 226 68.49 20.75 6.45
C ARG A 226 68.38 19.23 6.64
#